data_AF-A0A7C7AFH3-F1
#
_entry.id   AF-A0A7C7AFH3-F1
#
_cell.length_a   1.000
_cell.length_b   1.000
_cell.length_c   1.000
_cell.angle_alpha   90.00
_cell.angle_beta   90.00
_cell.angle_gamma   90.00
#
_symmetry.space_group_name_H-M   'P 1'
#
loop_
_entity.id
_entity.type
_entity.pdbx_description
1 polymer ?
#
loop_
_entity_poly.entity_id
_entity_poly.type
_entity_poly.pdbx_seq_one_letter_code
_entity_poly.pdbx_strand_id
1 'polypeptide(L)' 'MLKKLFNKYLNYELTDKQVVQFDTYYDFLVSYNKHTNLTRITNKEEAYVKHFLDSCLLGLGIDFN' A
#
# COMPACT_ATOMS: atom_id res chain seq x y z
N MET A 1 -9.09 -3.97 6.78
CA MET A 1 -8.43 -4.94 5.89
C MET A 1 -6.92 -4.74 5.83
N LEU A 2 -6.43 -3.52 5.55
CA LEU A 2 -5.00 -3.20 5.43
C LEU A 2 -4.15 -3.66 6.64
N LYS A 3 -4.59 -3.33 7.87
CA LYS A 3 -3.92 -3.77 9.11
C LYS A 3 -3.76 -5.30 9.19
N LYS A 4 -4.79 -6.06 8.79
CA LYS A 4 -4.75 -7.53 8.78
C LYS A 4 -3.72 -8.07 7.78
N LEU A 5 -3.57 -7.43 6.62
CA LEU A 5 -2.59 -7.85 5.60
C LEU A 5 -1.16 -7.60 6.07
N PHE A 6 -0.88 -6.41 6.60
CA PHE A 6 0.44 -6.08 7.14
C PHE A 6 0.83 -6.95 8.33
N ASN A 7 -0.10 -7.19 9.26
CA ASN A 7 0.16 -8.10 10.37
C ASN A 7 0.41 -9.54 9.88
N LYS A 8 -0.38 -10.03 8.92
CA LYS A 8 -0.25 -11.41 8.40
C LYS A 8 1.05 -11.65 7.63
N TYR A 9 1.46 -10.72 6.77
CA TYR A 9 2.58 -10.96 5.83
C TYR A 9 3.90 -10.33 6.28
N LEU A 10 3.83 -9.28 7.09
CA LEU A 10 5.01 -8.50 7.49
C LEU A 10 5.24 -8.54 9.00
N ASN A 11 4.37 -9.23 9.75
CA ASN A 11 4.33 -9.21 11.21
C ASN A 11 4.39 -7.79 11.79
N TYR A 12 3.80 -6.83 11.07
CA TYR A 12 3.84 -5.41 11.40
C TYR A 12 2.43 -4.88 11.63
N GLU A 13 2.21 -4.24 12.78
CA GLU A 13 0.96 -3.56 13.07
C GLU A 13 1.01 -2.10 12.63
N LEU A 14 0.21 -1.77 11.62
CA LEU A 14 0.04 -0.39 11.20
C LEU A 14 -0.67 0.43 12.28
N THR A 15 -0.08 1.57 12.61
CA THR A 15 -0.73 2.64 13.39
C THR A 15 -1.91 3.24 12.62
N ASP A 16 -2.86 3.86 13.32
CA ASP A 16 -4.00 4.54 12.68
C ASP A 16 -3.55 5.64 11.71
N LYS A 17 -2.49 6.37 12.06
CA LYS A 17 -1.90 7.39 11.18
C LYS A 17 -1.39 6.78 9.87
N GLN A 18 -0.70 5.65 9.92
CA GLN A 18 -0.19 4.98 8.71
C GLN A 18 -1.35 4.48 7.83
N VAL A 19 -2.44 3.99 8.43
CA VAL A 19 -3.63 3.60 7.67
C VAL A 19 -4.20 4.79 6.89
N VAL A 20 -4.36 5.94 7.55
CA VAL A 20 -4.83 7.18 6.90
C VAL A 20 -3.89 7.63 5.78
N GLN A 21 -2.57 7.48 5.96
CA GLN A 21 -1.59 7.81 4.92
C GLN A 21 -1.72 6.90 3.70
N PHE A 22 -1.93 5.60 3.88
CA PHE A 22 -2.16 4.66 2.78
C PHE A 22 -3.47 4.96 2.04
N ASP A 23 -4.56 5.27 2.75
CA ASP A 23 -5.82 5.68 2.13
C ASP A 23 -5.65 6.98 1.32
N THR A 24 -4.96 7.98 1.88
CA THR A 24 -4.70 9.25 1.20
C THR A 24 -3.86 9.06 -0.07
N TYR A 25 -2.83 8.23 0.00
CA TYR A 25 -1.98 7.94 -1.15
C TYR A 25 -2.73 7.17 -2.24
N TYR A 26 -3.62 6.24 -1.86
CA TYR A 26 -4.49 5.55 -2.80
C TYR A 26 -5.40 6.51 -3.56
N ASP A 27 -6.04 7.46 -2.87
CA ASP A 27 -6.91 8.45 -3.50
C ASP A 27 -6.13 9.32 -4.50
N PHE A 28 -4.90 9.71 -4.14
CA PHE A 28 -3.99 10.40 -5.05
C PHE A 28 -3.64 9.56 -6.28
N LEU A 29 -3.24 8.30 -6.07
CA LEU A 29 -2.88 7.36 -7.15
C LEU A 29 -4.03 7.21 -8.14
N VAL A 30 -5.26 7.01 -7.66
CA VAL A 30 -6.44 6.86 -8.53
C VAL A 30 -6.74 8.14 -9.29
N SER A 31 -6.67 9.30 -8.63
CA SER A 31 -6.89 10.60 -9.28
C SER A 31 -5.86 10.89 -10.38
N TYR A 32 -4.59 10.59 -10.10
CA TYR A 32 -3.51 10.77 -11.05
C TYR A 32 -3.62 9.78 -12.22
N ASN A 33 -3.97 8.52 -11.94
CA ASN A 33 -4.13 7.47 -12.93
C ASN A 33 -5.22 7.81 -13.98
N LYS A 34 -6.30 8.49 -13.57
CA LYS A 34 -7.39 8.92 -14.49
C LYS A 34 -6.89 9.78 -15.67
N HIS A 35 -5.81 10.52 -15.48
CA HIS A 35 -5.28 11.45 -16.48
C HIS A 35 -3.99 10.95 -17.15
N THR A 36 -3.40 9.87 -16.63
CA THR A 36 -2.07 9.38 -17.05
C THR A 36 -2.04 7.92 -17.51
N ASN A 37 -3.07 7.11 -17.18
CA ASN A 37 -3.08 5.66 -17.39
C ASN A 37 -1.86 4.94 -16.80
N LEU A 38 -1.37 5.41 -15.64
CA LEU A 38 -0.24 4.85 -14.89
C LEU A 38 -0.36 3.35 -14.56
N THR A 39 -1.57 2.87 -14.25
CA THR A 39 -1.82 1.46 -13.89
C THR A 39 -3.22 1.01 -14.28
N ARG A 40 -3.36 -0.26 -14.70
CA ARG A 40 -4.67 -0.89 -14.95
C ARG A 40 -5.36 -1.35 -13.67
N ILE A 41 -4.65 -1.32 -12.53
CA ILE A 41 -5.17 -1.75 -11.23
C ILE A 41 -5.84 -0.55 -10.56
N THR A 42 -7.17 -0.48 -10.67
CA THR A 42 -8.01 0.58 -10.06
C THR A 42 -8.85 0.07 -8.89
N ASN A 43 -8.83 -1.24 -8.63
CA ASN A 43 -9.50 -1.81 -7.46
C ASN A 43 -8.66 -1.54 -6.20
N LYS A 44 -9.30 -0.98 -5.17
CA LYS A 44 -8.68 -0.60 -3.90
C LYS A 44 -7.97 -1.77 -3.21
N GLU A 45 -8.59 -2.94 -3.22
CA GLU A 45 -8.02 -4.13 -2.57
C GLU A 45 -6.79 -4.65 -3.34
N GLU A 46 -6.83 -4.66 -4.66
CA GLU A 46 -5.68 -5.06 -5.47
C GLU A 46 -4.55 -4.05 -5.41
N ALA A 47 -4.83 -2.75 -5.39
CA ALA A 47 -3.79 -1.72 -5.23
C ALA A 47 -3.09 -1.85 -3.87
N TYR A 48 -3.84 -2.12 -2.81
CA TYR A 48 -3.30 -2.35 -1.47
C TYR A 48 -2.37 -3.57 -1.40
N VAL A 49 -2.71 -4.67 -2.08
CA VAL A 49 -1.89 -5.87 -2.07
C VAL A 49 -0.71 -5.76 -3.05
N LYS A 50 -0.97 -5.38 -4.30
CA LYS A 50 0.02 -5.45 -5.38
C LYS A 50 0.95 -4.24 -5.46
N HIS A 51 0.53 -3.06 -4.99
CA HIS A 51 1.38 -1.87 -5.01
C HIS A 51 2.00 -1.59 -3.66
N PHE A 52 1.20 -1.57 -2.58
CA PHE A 52 1.72 -1.16 -1.27
C PHE A 52 2.41 -2.29 -0.52
N LEU A 53 1.79 -3.46 -0.41
CA LEU A 53 2.43 -4.59 0.28
C LEU A 53 3.71 -5.03 -0.44
N ASP A 54 3.68 -5.10 -1.77
CA ASP A 54 4.84 -5.49 -2.59
C ASP A 54 6.02 -4.50 -2.44
N SER A 55 5.74 -3.19 -2.47
CA SER A 55 6.76 -2.16 -2.25
C SER A 55 7.34 -2.18 -0.84
N CYS A 56 6.49 -2.42 0.18
CA CYS A 56 6.93 -2.48 1.58
C CYS A 56 7.70 -3.77 1.91
N LEU A 57 7.46 -4.87 1.18
CA LEU A 57 8.15 -6.14 1.36
C LEU A 57 9.67 -5.99 1.21
N LEU A 58 10.11 -5.16 0.25
CA LEU A 58 11.53 -4.88 0.01
C LEU A 58 12.21 -4.17 1.19
N GLY A 59 11.49 -3.33 1.92
CA GLY A 59 12.00 -2.62 3.09
C GLY A 59 12.16 -3.50 4.33
N LEU A 60 11.59 -4.71 4.34
CA LEU A 60 11.66 -5.65 5.46
C LEU A 60 12.73 -6.74 5.27
N GLY A 61 13.14 -7.00 4.03
CA GLY A 61 14.24 -7.91 3.72
C GLY A 61 15.63 -7.27 3.82
N ILE A 62 15.69 -5.95 3.99
CA ILE A 62 16.92 -5.17 4.04
C ILE A 62 16.93 -4.43 5.38
N ASP A 63 17.83 -4.84 6.27
CA ASP A 63 18.13 -4.07 7.48
C ASP A 63 18.98 -2.86 7.05
N PHE A 64 18.44 -1.65 7.23
CA PHE A 64 19.12 -0.40 6.87
C PHE A 64 19.96 0.17 8.03
N ASN A 65 20.20 -0.62 9.07
CA ASN A 65 21.09 -0.28 10.20
C ASN A 65 22.57 -0.50 9.86
#